data_AF-A0A191UGF5-F1
#
_entry.id   AF-A0A191UGF5-F1
#
_cell.length_a   1.000
_cell.length_b   1.000
_cell.length_c   1.000
_cell.angle_alpha   90.00
_cell.angle_beta   90.00
_cell.angle_gamma   90.00
#
_symmetry.space_group_name_H-M   'P 1'
#
loop_
_entity.id
_entity.type
_entity.pdbx_description
1 polymer ?
#
loop_
_entity_poly.entity_id
_entity_poly.type
_entity_poly.pdbx_seq_one_letter_code
_entity_poly.pdbx_strand_id
1 'polypeptide(L)'
;MIENNQKKSKPKAKPANKGGARPGAGRKEGSLTKRTREIAEVAAAQGITPLEVMMRTMMELYKEAENCTKHDDHAHEGAGHDHDIMITESRIKLLNMAATIARHAAPYVHPRLSAIEHTGKDGAPLQSGVLVVPGAMSMDDWEQTAQAKH
;
A
#
# COMPACT_ATOMS: atom_id res chain seq x y z
N MET A 1 -0.58 58.83 -3.67
CA MET A 1 -1.32 58.61 -2.42
C MET A 1 -1.93 57.21 -2.46
N ILE A 2 -1.33 56.25 -1.77
CA ILE A 2 -2.03 55.04 -1.29
C ILE A 2 -1.41 54.74 0.09
N GLU A 3 -2.10 55.18 1.14
CA GLU A 3 -1.70 54.96 2.53
C GLU A 3 -1.93 53.50 2.91
N ASN A 4 -0.90 52.88 3.46
CA ASN A 4 -0.95 51.51 3.98
C ASN A 4 -1.59 51.51 5.38
N ASN A 5 -2.90 51.27 5.47
CA ASN A 5 -3.69 51.32 6.72
C ASN A 5 -3.70 50.00 7.54
N GLN A 6 -2.67 49.16 7.44
CA GLN A 6 -2.58 47.98 8.31
C GLN A 6 -2.03 48.35 9.68
N LYS A 7 -2.92 48.78 10.59
CA LYS A 7 -2.62 48.84 12.03
C LYS A 7 -2.26 47.44 12.53
N LYS A 8 -0.99 47.23 12.89
CA LYS A 8 -0.53 46.02 13.59
C LYS A 8 -1.37 45.83 14.85
N SER A 9 -2.17 44.76 14.90
CA SER A 9 -2.96 44.42 16.07
C SER A 9 -2.03 44.07 17.24
N LYS A 10 -2.36 44.56 18.45
CA LYS A 10 -1.61 44.25 19.68
C LYS A 10 -1.56 42.73 19.89
N PRO A 11 -0.46 42.17 20.44
CA PRO A 11 -0.41 40.75 20.76
C PRO A 11 -1.49 40.43 21.81
N LYS A 12 -2.39 39.50 21.49
CA LYS A 12 -3.46 39.06 22.41
C LYS A 12 -2.83 38.49 23.68
N ALA A 13 -3.30 38.93 24.84
CA ALA A 13 -2.90 38.39 26.13
C ALA A 13 -3.21 36.87 26.19
N LYS A 14 -2.29 36.08 26.76
CA LYS A 14 -2.48 34.65 26.98
C LYS A 14 -3.74 34.45 27.84
N PRO A 15 -4.74 33.64 27.42
CA PRO A 15 -5.87 33.34 28.30
C PRO A 15 -5.36 32.55 29.50
N ALA A 16 -5.50 33.14 30.69
CA ALA A 16 -5.33 32.43 31.95
C ALA A 16 -6.40 31.33 32.03
N ASN A 17 -5.99 30.14 32.47
CA ASN A 17 -6.81 28.94 32.70
C ASN A 17 -7.26 28.13 31.47
N LYS A 18 -6.28 27.54 30.76
CA LYS A 18 -6.48 26.21 30.17
C LYS A 18 -5.64 25.23 30.97
N GLY A 19 -6.28 24.24 31.59
CA GLY A 19 -5.59 23.20 32.36
C GLY A 19 -4.45 22.59 31.53
N GLY A 20 -3.22 22.77 31.98
CA GLY A 20 -2.04 22.25 31.30
C GLY A 20 -1.96 20.73 31.42
N ALA A 21 -1.14 20.11 30.57
CA ALA A 21 -0.78 18.71 30.72
C ALA A 21 -0.27 18.47 32.15
N ARG A 22 -0.96 17.62 32.90
CA ARG A 22 -0.51 17.20 34.23
C ARG A 22 0.65 16.21 34.04
N PRO A 23 1.63 16.16 34.96
CA PRO A 23 2.61 15.09 34.97
C PRO A 23 1.89 13.73 34.94
N GLY A 24 2.14 12.91 33.92
CA GLY A 24 1.45 11.63 33.71
C GLY A 24 0.10 11.71 32.98
N ALA A 25 -0.29 12.87 32.44
CA ALA A 25 -1.45 12.98 31.57
C ALA A 25 -1.13 12.41 30.17
N GLY A 26 -2.04 11.61 29.64
CA GLY A 26 -1.92 11.00 28.32
C GLY A 26 -1.97 9.48 28.38
N ARG A 27 -1.98 8.86 27.20
CA ARG A 27 -1.94 7.41 27.06
C ARG A 27 -0.52 6.93 27.41
N LYS A 28 -0.40 5.97 28.32
CA LYS A 28 0.90 5.31 28.60
C LYS A 28 1.51 4.82 27.29
N GLU A 29 2.75 5.18 27.07
CA GLU A 29 3.48 4.86 25.85
C GLU A 29 3.61 3.34 25.70
N GLY A 30 3.34 2.82 24.49
CA GLY A 30 3.68 1.44 24.15
C GLY A 30 2.66 0.35 24.50
N SER A 31 1.78 0.49 25.49
CA SER A 31 1.00 -0.69 25.95
C SER A 31 -0.01 -1.21 24.91
N LEU A 32 -0.82 -0.34 24.30
CA LEU A 32 -1.75 -0.78 23.26
C LEU A 32 -1.02 -1.07 21.95
N THR A 33 0.02 -0.31 21.63
CA THR A 33 0.79 -0.50 20.40
C THR A 33 1.61 -1.79 20.41
N LYS A 34 2.12 -2.25 21.56
CA LYS A 34 2.75 -3.57 21.73
C LYS A 34 1.76 -4.70 21.45
N ARG A 35 0.59 -4.69 22.11
CA ARG A 35 -0.44 -5.72 21.89
C ARG A 35 -0.95 -5.75 20.45
N THR A 36 -1.18 -4.60 19.83
CA THR A 36 -1.58 -4.53 18.42
C THR A 36 -0.50 -5.05 17.48
N ARG A 37 0.77 -4.79 17.78
CA ARG A 37 1.90 -5.32 17.01
C ARG A 37 2.00 -6.84 17.13
N GLU A 38 1.91 -7.39 18.35
CA GLU A 38 1.92 -8.83 18.58
C GLU A 38 0.80 -9.54 17.80
N ILE A 39 -0.42 -8.98 17.79
CA ILE A 39 -1.54 -9.53 17.01
C ILE A 39 -1.22 -9.52 15.50
N ALA A 40 -0.62 -8.43 15.00
CA ALA A 40 -0.25 -8.32 13.59
C ALA A 40 0.86 -9.33 13.21
N GLU A 41 1.85 -9.53 14.06
CA GLU A 41 2.93 -10.52 13.86
C GLU A 41 2.37 -11.95 13.87
N VAL A 42 1.47 -12.27 14.80
CA VAL A 42 0.80 -13.59 14.84
C VAL A 42 -0.07 -13.81 13.60
N ALA A 43 -0.85 -12.81 13.19
CA ALA A 43 -1.66 -12.90 11.98
C ALA A 43 -0.80 -13.06 10.71
N ALA A 44 0.35 -12.39 10.65
CA ALA A 44 1.31 -12.55 9.56
C ALA A 44 1.94 -13.96 9.54
N ALA A 45 2.31 -14.51 10.69
CA ALA A 45 2.83 -15.87 10.79
C ALA A 45 1.78 -16.93 10.39
N GLN A 46 0.50 -16.65 10.60
CA GLN A 46 -0.62 -17.52 10.20
C GLN A 46 -1.06 -17.29 8.74
N GLY A 47 -0.54 -16.27 8.05
CA GLY A 47 -0.98 -15.90 6.70
C GLY A 47 -2.43 -15.42 6.64
N ILE A 48 -2.88 -14.71 7.68
CA ILE A 48 -4.20 -14.08 7.81
C ILE A 48 -4.04 -12.55 7.91
N THR A 49 -3.08 -11.98 7.18
CA THR A 49 -2.98 -10.53 7.06
C THR A 49 -4.17 -9.97 6.28
N PRO A 50 -4.52 -8.69 6.46
CA PRO A 50 -5.57 -8.06 5.68
C PRO A 50 -5.37 -8.18 4.16
N LEU A 51 -4.12 -8.10 3.69
CA LEU A 51 -3.78 -8.27 2.27
C LEU A 51 -4.09 -9.68 1.78
N GLU A 52 -3.67 -10.71 2.52
CA GLU A 52 -3.95 -12.10 2.15
C GLU A 52 -5.44 -12.41 2.13
N VAL A 53 -6.20 -11.89 3.09
CA VAL A 53 -7.67 -12.04 3.11
C VAL A 53 -8.28 -11.39 1.87
N MET A 54 -7.88 -10.16 1.53
CA MET A 54 -8.35 -9.49 0.30
C MET A 54 -7.99 -10.28 -0.96
N MET A 55 -6.77 -10.80 -1.07
CA MET A 55 -6.34 -11.55 -2.25
C MET A 55 -7.08 -12.90 -2.38
N ARG A 56 -7.23 -13.66 -1.28
CA ARG A 56 -7.96 -14.94 -1.28
C ARG A 56 -9.43 -14.75 -1.66
N THR A 57 -10.11 -13.82 -1.00
CA THR A 57 -11.52 -13.51 -1.27
C THR A 57 -11.75 -13.04 -2.71
N MET A 58 -10.86 -12.19 -3.23
CA MET A 58 -10.90 -11.77 -4.63
C MET A 58 -10.77 -12.96 -5.59
N MET A 59 -9.84 -13.90 -5.32
CA MET A 59 -9.63 -15.08 -6.16
C MET A 59 -10.80 -16.07 -6.08
N GLU A 60 -11.36 -16.29 -4.90
CA GLU A 60 -12.54 -17.15 -4.71
C GLU A 60 -13.74 -16.63 -5.48
N LEU A 61 -14.06 -15.33 -5.36
CA LEU A 61 -15.16 -14.71 -6.09
C LEU A 61 -14.97 -14.76 -7.62
N TYR A 62 -13.73 -14.58 -8.08
CA TYR A 62 -13.41 -14.69 -9.50
C TYR A 62 -13.65 -16.11 -10.01
N LYS A 63 -13.20 -17.12 -9.26
CA LYS A 63 -13.40 -18.54 -9.58
C LYS A 63 -14.88 -18.94 -9.55
N GLU A 64 -15.65 -18.44 -8.58
CA GLU A 64 -17.10 -18.66 -8.52
C GLU A 64 -17.81 -18.06 -9.75
N ALA A 65 -17.37 -16.87 -10.20
CA ALA A 65 -17.92 -16.25 -11.40
C ALA A 65 -17.65 -17.05 -12.68
N GLU A 66 -16.51 -17.77 -12.76
CA GLU A 66 -16.23 -18.72 -13.84
C GLU A 66 -17.07 -20.00 -13.76
N ASN A 67 -17.49 -20.41 -12.56
CA ASN A 67 -18.33 -21.58 -12.42
C ASN A 67 -19.78 -21.29 -12.84
N CYS A 68 -20.26 -20.05 -12.67
CA CYS A 68 -21.57 -19.63 -13.17
C CYS A 68 -21.72 -19.78 -14.69
N THR A 69 -20.63 -19.75 -15.48
CA THR A 69 -20.72 -19.92 -16.94
C THR A 69 -20.85 -21.38 -17.39
N LYS A 70 -20.60 -22.36 -16.50
CA LYS A 70 -20.55 -23.80 -16.87
C LYS A 70 -21.91 -24.49 -16.71
N HIS A 71 -22.98 -23.84 -17.15
CA HIS A 71 -24.31 -24.44 -17.09
C HIS A 71 -24.53 -25.35 -18.30
N ASP A 72 -24.15 -26.62 -18.12
CA ASP A 72 -24.61 -27.84 -18.80
C ASP A 72 -25.07 -27.74 -20.26
N ASP A 73 -24.21 -28.24 -21.15
CA ASP A 73 -24.44 -28.44 -22.60
C ASP A 73 -25.50 -29.53 -22.91
N HIS A 74 -26.31 -29.93 -21.93
CA HIS A 74 -27.42 -30.86 -22.11
C HIS A 74 -28.71 -30.07 -22.31
N ALA A 75 -28.81 -29.49 -23.50
CA ALA A 75 -29.98 -28.79 -24.02
C ALA A 75 -31.25 -29.65 -23.91
N HIS A 76 -32.11 -29.31 -22.96
CA HIS A 76 -33.53 -29.58 -23.09
C HIS A 76 -34.13 -28.35 -23.77
N GLU A 77 -34.51 -28.49 -25.05
CA GLU A 77 -35.11 -27.40 -25.81
C GLU A 77 -36.34 -26.86 -25.09
N GLY A 78 -36.27 -25.59 -24.65
CA GLY A 78 -37.38 -24.90 -23.98
C GLY A 78 -37.02 -24.11 -22.70
N ALA A 79 -35.77 -24.10 -22.25
CA ALA A 79 -35.36 -23.25 -21.13
C ALA A 79 -35.26 -21.78 -21.58
N GLY A 80 -36.20 -20.95 -21.13
CA GLY A 80 -36.37 -19.56 -21.53
C GLY A 80 -35.21 -18.63 -21.16
N HIS A 81 -35.15 -17.49 -21.86
CA HIS A 81 -34.21 -16.37 -21.69
C HIS A 81 -33.90 -16.00 -20.22
N ASP A 82 -34.86 -16.19 -19.31
CA ASP A 82 -34.74 -15.78 -17.91
C ASP A 82 -33.63 -16.51 -17.14
N HIS A 83 -33.31 -17.78 -17.48
CA HIS A 83 -32.24 -18.52 -16.80
C HIS A 83 -30.84 -18.01 -17.19
N ASP A 84 -30.66 -17.67 -18.46
CA ASP A 84 -29.42 -17.09 -18.98
C ASP A 84 -29.18 -15.67 -18.43
N ILE A 85 -30.24 -14.86 -18.31
CA ILE A 85 -30.18 -13.55 -17.67
C ILE A 85 -29.78 -13.69 -16.19
N MET A 86 -30.34 -14.65 -15.44
CA MET A 86 -29.94 -14.87 -14.05
C MET A 86 -28.48 -15.30 -13.90
N ILE A 87 -27.99 -16.17 -14.78
CA ILE A 87 -26.59 -16.62 -14.77
C ILE A 87 -25.65 -15.44 -15.03
N THR A 88 -25.96 -14.63 -16.05
CA THR A 88 -25.15 -13.44 -16.41
C THR A 88 -25.17 -12.39 -15.31
N GLU A 89 -26.32 -12.11 -14.70
CA GLU A 89 -26.42 -11.21 -13.55
C GLU A 89 -25.58 -11.68 -12.37
N SER A 90 -25.67 -12.97 -12.03
CA SER A 90 -24.93 -13.56 -10.91
C SER A 90 -23.42 -13.43 -11.13
N ARG A 91 -22.97 -13.73 -12.35
CA ARG A 91 -21.57 -13.54 -12.76
C ARG A 91 -21.13 -12.08 -12.65
N ILE A 92 -21.93 -11.13 -13.14
CA ILE A 92 -21.61 -9.69 -13.08
C ILE A 92 -21.50 -9.23 -11.62
N LYS A 93 -22.39 -9.69 -10.74
CA LYS A 93 -22.35 -9.37 -9.30
C LYS A 93 -21.06 -9.87 -8.65
N LEU A 94 -20.68 -11.13 -8.88
CA LEU A 94 -19.45 -11.72 -8.34
C LEU A 94 -18.19 -11.00 -8.85
N LEU A 95 -18.11 -10.72 -10.15
CA LEU A 95 -16.99 -9.97 -10.75
C LEU A 95 -16.87 -8.55 -10.19
N ASN A 96 -18.00 -7.87 -9.96
CA ASN A 96 -18.00 -6.56 -9.33
C ASN A 96 -17.48 -6.61 -7.89
N MET A 97 -17.86 -7.63 -7.11
CA MET A 97 -17.32 -7.83 -5.77
C MET A 97 -15.82 -8.13 -5.79
N ALA A 98 -15.35 -8.96 -6.72
CA ALA A 98 -13.92 -9.19 -6.89
C ALA A 98 -13.17 -7.89 -7.24
N ALA A 99 -13.73 -7.07 -8.13
CA ALA A 99 -13.14 -5.79 -8.53
C ALA A 99 -13.09 -4.76 -7.39
N THR A 100 -14.08 -4.72 -6.49
CA THR A 100 -14.03 -3.83 -5.32
C THR A 100 -12.93 -4.25 -4.34
N ILE A 101 -12.76 -5.55 -4.11
CA ILE A 101 -11.67 -6.07 -3.26
C ILE A 101 -10.31 -5.80 -3.90
N ALA A 102 -10.17 -6.01 -5.21
CA ALA A 102 -8.96 -5.69 -5.96
C ALA A 102 -8.56 -4.22 -5.80
N ARG A 103 -9.54 -3.30 -5.86
CA ARG A 103 -9.34 -1.86 -5.63
C ARG A 103 -8.80 -1.59 -4.22
N HIS A 104 -9.29 -2.29 -3.20
CA HIS A 104 -8.81 -2.15 -1.83
C HIS A 104 -7.40 -2.73 -1.61
N ALA A 105 -7.03 -3.79 -2.36
CA ALA A 105 -5.71 -4.40 -2.32
C ALA A 105 -4.64 -3.60 -3.10
N ALA A 106 -5.03 -2.86 -4.14
CA ALA A 106 -4.14 -2.13 -5.05
C ALA A 106 -3.03 -1.29 -4.36
N PRO A 107 -3.28 -0.53 -3.27
CA PRO A 107 -2.25 0.28 -2.61
C PRO A 107 -1.10 -0.53 -2.01
N TYR A 108 -1.31 -1.83 -1.75
CA TYR A 108 -0.33 -2.70 -1.12
C TYR A 108 0.48 -3.51 -2.14
N VAL A 109 -0.06 -3.70 -3.35
CA VAL A 109 0.57 -4.50 -4.40
C VAL A 109 1.33 -3.63 -5.41
N HIS A 110 0.86 -2.40 -5.63
CA HIS A 110 1.45 -1.51 -6.63
C HIS A 110 2.34 -0.43 -5.98
N PRO A 111 3.62 -0.31 -6.41
CA PRO A 111 4.50 0.73 -5.89
C PRO A 111 3.96 2.12 -6.22
N ARG A 112 3.99 3.02 -5.23
CA ARG A 112 3.60 4.43 -5.42
C ARG A 112 4.73 5.17 -6.11
N LEU A 113 4.42 5.96 -7.14
CA LEU A 113 5.40 6.78 -7.87
C LEU A 113 6.24 7.69 -6.95
N SER A 114 5.67 8.16 -5.83
CA SER A 114 6.40 8.95 -4.82
C SER A 114 7.49 8.20 -4.06
N ALA A 115 7.50 6.86 -4.11
CA ALA A 115 8.52 6.03 -3.47
C ALA A 115 9.69 5.70 -4.41
N ILE A 116 9.63 6.14 -5.66
CA ILE A 116 10.70 5.96 -6.65
C ILE A 116 11.59 7.20 -6.55
N GLU A 117 12.79 7.03 -6.00
CA GLU A 117 13.81 8.09 -6.01
C GLU A 117 14.28 8.29 -7.46
N HIS A 118 13.79 9.34 -8.11
CA HIS A 118 14.26 9.78 -9.43
C HIS A 118 15.57 10.57 -9.36
N THR A 119 16.15 10.67 -8.18
CA THR A 119 17.39 11.40 -7.88
C THR A 119 18.35 10.47 -7.16
N GLY A 120 19.65 10.58 -7.43
CA GLY A 120 20.68 9.97 -6.62
C GLY A 120 20.74 10.56 -5.22
N LYS A 121 21.63 9.99 -4.39
CA LYS A 121 21.86 10.43 -3.00
C LYS A 121 22.00 11.95 -2.92
N ASP A 122 21.29 12.56 -1.97
CA ASP A 122 21.27 14.01 -1.73
C ASP A 122 20.70 14.87 -2.88
N GLY A 123 19.85 14.30 -3.74
CA GLY A 123 19.22 15.03 -4.85
C GLY A 123 20.13 15.21 -6.06
N ALA A 124 21.30 14.56 -6.07
CA ALA A 124 22.19 14.54 -7.23
C ALA A 124 21.52 13.84 -8.42
N PRO A 125 21.91 14.14 -9.66
CA PRO A 125 21.49 13.34 -10.82
C PRO A 125 21.78 11.86 -10.57
N LEU A 126 20.87 10.97 -10.98
CA LEU A 126 21.12 9.54 -10.96
C LEU A 126 22.42 9.29 -11.71
N GLN A 127 23.42 8.72 -11.02
CA GLN A 127 24.62 8.27 -11.71
C GLN A 127 24.20 7.08 -12.55
N SER A 128 23.86 7.32 -13.81
CA SER A 128 23.74 6.29 -14.84
C SER A 128 25.15 5.78 -15.15
N GLY A 129 25.75 5.11 -14.17
CA GLY A 129 26.98 4.39 -14.36
C GLY A 129 26.65 3.19 -15.24
N VAL A 130 26.99 3.28 -16.52
CA VAL A 130 27.38 2.06 -17.23
C VAL A 130 28.49 1.47 -16.37
N LEU A 131 28.22 0.35 -15.71
CA LEU A 131 29.24 -0.44 -15.06
C LEU A 131 30.14 -0.95 -16.19
N VAL A 132 31.12 -0.14 -16.59
CA VAL A 132 32.25 -0.63 -17.37
C VAL A 132 33.00 -1.52 -16.40
N VAL A 133 32.65 -2.80 -16.37
CA VAL A 133 33.44 -3.83 -15.70
C VAL A 133 34.80 -3.76 -16.40
N PRO A 134 35.87 -3.32 -15.72
CA PRO A 134 37.19 -3.36 -16.31
C PRO A 134 37.48 -4.82 -16.62
N GLY A 135 37.75 -5.14 -17.88
CA GLY A 135 38.08 -6.50 -18.30
C GLY A 135 39.15 -7.04 -17.36
N ALA A 136 38.80 -8.09 -16.60
CA ALA A 136 39.62 -8.78 -15.61
C ALA A 136 40.74 -7.92 -14.98
N MET A 137 40.43 -7.16 -13.93
CA MET A 137 41.47 -6.58 -13.07
C MET A 137 42.42 -7.68 -12.59
N SER A 138 43.72 -7.41 -12.61
CA SER A 138 44.71 -8.32 -12.04
C SER A 138 44.47 -8.45 -10.53
N MET A 139 44.91 -9.58 -9.96
CA MET A 139 44.69 -9.87 -8.53
C MET A 139 45.35 -8.81 -7.63
N ASP A 140 46.47 -8.24 -8.07
CA ASP A 140 47.21 -7.18 -7.37
C ASP A 140 46.45 -5.84 -7.36
N ASP A 141 45.76 -5.50 -8.46
CA ASP A 141 44.95 -4.27 -8.56
C ASP A 141 43.68 -4.35 -7.69
N TRP A 142 43.14 -5.55 -7.51
CA TRP A 142 42.02 -5.83 -6.61
C TRP A 142 42.41 -5.65 -5.14
N GLU A 143 43.62 -6.08 -4.76
CA GLU A 143 44.09 -6.02 -3.38
C GLU A 143 44.38 -4.59 -2.92
N GLN A 144 44.90 -3.73 -3.82
CA GLN A 144 45.11 -2.31 -3.55
C GLN A 144 43.80 -1.51 -3.38
N THR A 145 42.79 -1.79 -4.22
CA THR A 145 41.49 -1.11 -4.14
C THR A 145 40.69 -1.52 -2.90
N ALA A 146 40.88 -2.75 -2.39
CA ALA A 146 40.28 -3.22 -1.15
C ALA A 146 40.96 -2.65 0.12
N GLN A 147 42.26 -2.35 0.07
CA GLN A 147 43.02 -1.86 1.23
C GLN A 147 42.93 -0.34 1.46
N ALA A 148 42.48 0.45 0.48
CA ALA A 148 42.34 1.89 0.62
C ALA A 148 41.04 2.29 1.36
N LYS A 149 40.96 1.98 2.66
CA LYS A 149 40.12 2.69 3.64
C LYS A 149 40.60 2.43 5.08
N HIS A 150 41.54 3.26 5.52
CA HIS A 150 41.64 3.71 6.91
C HIS A 150 41.86 5.22 6.92
#